data_AF-A0A1G3UCG1-F1
#
_entry.id   AF-A0A1G3UCG1-F1
#
_cell.length_a   1.000
_cell.length_b   1.000
_cell.length_c   1.000
_cell.angle_alpha   90.00
_cell.angle_beta   90.00
_cell.angle_gamma   90.00
#
_symmetry.space_group_name_H-M   'P 1'
#
loop_
_entity.id
_entity.type
_entity.pdbx_description
1 polymer ?
#
loop_
_entity_poly.entity_id
_entity_poly.type
_entity_poly.pdbx_seq_one_letter_code
_entity_poly.pdbx_strand_id
1 'polypeptide(L)'
;MRKSLGKIFLILFLFLHVDIFASVYEWSASANKTSAYVNEAIYLKYVCTFSDTSELYTIEFKPAGDYEKYLLKNLRQSENIVDGKRVNSYEFIAFAKRAGEISFDFEALMKKTTKDSIENTVIGRDNMQKEEFVKTIVKQQTLTLNIKETNSSLIGNFSLELKQEKSEVKAYEPYHLHVVIKGEGNFEAIQPLKFEIEGVKVFAEKAVTEAVLSENGERGEWSQKFAFVSDQNFTIPKVEIEYFNLLEKKSDILVLEPIHVHVEKGFSKEELLDNVKDESFKFNYSYLYYMLIFIAGFLAAKVKINKKIVKQSEDEEFKQKIQNAKSLKELMLILALKDSKKYDSLILDIEQKRAVSLRDAKKISMLI
;
A
#
# COMPACT_ATOMS: atom_id res chain seq x y z
N MET A 1 -18.70 102.01 17.75
CA MET A 1 -19.30 100.67 18.01
C MET A 1 -19.52 99.94 16.70
N ARG A 2 -19.03 98.68 16.61
CA ARG A 2 -19.37 97.62 15.64
C ARG A 2 -19.21 98.01 14.16
N LYS A 3 -18.25 97.49 13.40
CA LYS A 3 -18.27 96.12 12.85
C LYS A 3 -16.88 95.78 12.25
N SER A 4 -16.01 95.11 13.00
CA SER A 4 -14.83 94.40 12.43
C SER A 4 -14.62 93.00 13.02
N LEU A 5 -15.59 92.50 13.79
CA LEU A 5 -15.53 91.21 14.48
C LEU A 5 -15.82 89.99 13.57
N GLY A 6 -16.27 90.21 12.33
CA GLY A 6 -16.69 89.14 11.42
C GLY A 6 -15.57 88.43 10.66
N LYS A 7 -14.36 89.00 10.58
CA LYS A 7 -13.23 88.37 9.87
C LYS A 7 -12.26 87.61 10.78
N ILE A 8 -12.24 87.93 12.08
CA ILE A 8 -11.41 87.23 13.06
C ILE A 8 -12.09 85.94 13.56
N PHE A 9 -13.43 85.92 13.58
CA PHE A 9 -14.18 84.71 13.97
C PHE A 9 -14.13 83.59 12.91
N LEU A 10 -13.86 83.93 11.65
CA LEU A 10 -13.78 82.95 10.55
C LEU A 10 -12.40 82.28 10.44
N ILE A 11 -11.35 82.90 11.00
CA ILE A 11 -10.02 82.29 11.12
C ILE A 11 -9.90 81.47 12.42
N LEU A 12 -10.67 81.83 13.46
CA LEU A 12 -10.69 81.05 14.71
C LEU A 12 -11.52 79.76 14.62
N PHE A 13 -12.41 79.63 13.63
CA PHE A 13 -13.21 78.41 13.39
C PHE A 13 -12.55 77.43 12.42
N LEU A 14 -11.38 77.77 11.85
CA LEU A 14 -10.63 76.90 10.93
C LEU A 14 -9.56 76.05 11.64
N PHE A 15 -9.42 76.22 12.96
CA PHE A 15 -8.67 75.31 13.86
C PHE A 15 -9.59 74.35 14.61
N LEU A 16 -10.76 74.06 14.05
CA LEU A 16 -11.56 72.90 14.47
C LEU A 16 -10.87 71.65 13.95
N HIS A 17 -10.05 71.07 14.82
CA HIS A 17 -9.84 69.64 14.96
C HIS A 17 -9.98 68.85 13.65
N VAL A 18 -8.95 68.94 12.81
CA VAL A 18 -8.54 67.76 12.05
C VAL A 18 -7.92 66.83 13.09
N ASP A 19 -8.78 66.19 13.88
CA ASP A 19 -8.40 64.94 14.52
C ASP A 19 -8.21 63.99 13.36
N ILE A 20 -6.96 63.88 12.92
CA ILE A 20 -6.48 62.72 12.20
C ILE A 20 -6.78 61.59 13.17
N PHE A 21 -7.93 60.93 13.02
CA PHE A 21 -8.28 59.72 13.75
C PHE A 21 -7.27 58.65 13.33
N ALA A 22 -6.07 58.71 13.91
CA ALA A 22 -5.19 57.57 13.94
C ALA A 22 -5.92 56.54 14.78
N SER A 23 -6.24 55.39 14.17
CA SER A 23 -6.83 54.30 14.92
C SER A 23 -5.95 53.99 16.12
N VAL A 24 -6.57 54.01 17.29
CA VAL A 24 -5.92 53.69 18.56
C VAL A 24 -6.02 52.19 18.72
N TYR A 25 -4.94 51.55 19.16
CA TYR A 25 -4.92 50.13 19.45
C TYR A 25 -4.46 49.89 20.89
N GLU A 26 -5.07 48.91 21.54
CA GLU A 26 -4.75 48.48 22.90
C GLU A 26 -4.30 47.02 22.88
N TRP A 27 -3.26 46.71 23.64
CA TRP A 27 -2.74 45.36 23.79
C TRP A 27 -3.07 44.80 25.18
N SER A 28 -3.43 43.54 25.22
CA SER A 28 -3.54 42.76 26.46
C SER A 28 -2.76 41.46 26.33
N ALA A 29 -2.13 41.03 27.42
CA ALA A 29 -1.38 39.80 27.50
C ALA A 29 -1.86 38.97 28.70
N SER A 30 -1.98 37.66 28.53
CA SER A 30 -2.31 36.75 29.61
C SER A 30 -1.62 35.40 29.46
N ALA A 31 -1.36 34.76 30.61
CA ALA A 31 -0.94 33.37 30.70
C ALA A 31 -2.03 32.59 31.45
N ASN A 32 -2.22 31.31 31.13
CA ASN A 32 -3.16 30.47 31.87
C ASN A 32 -2.72 30.16 33.31
N LYS A 33 -1.43 30.31 33.62
CA LYS A 33 -0.85 29.99 34.93
C LYS A 33 0.30 30.94 35.28
N THR A 34 0.56 31.09 36.57
CA THR A 34 1.68 31.88 37.12
C THR A 34 2.89 31.01 37.52
N SER A 35 2.66 29.71 37.67
CA SER A 35 3.70 28.71 37.93
C SER A 35 3.42 27.42 37.16
N ALA A 36 4.47 26.76 36.70
CA ALA A 36 4.39 25.50 35.95
C ALA A 36 5.55 24.57 36.34
N TYR A 37 5.53 23.32 35.91
CA TYR A 37 6.67 22.41 35.98
C TYR A 37 7.50 22.45 34.69
N VAL A 38 8.77 22.03 34.75
CA VAL A 38 9.62 21.85 33.55
C VAL A 38 8.90 20.94 32.55
N ASN A 39 8.83 21.32 31.27
CA ASN A 39 8.10 20.65 30.21
C ASN A 39 6.57 20.60 30.35
N GLU A 40 5.97 21.27 31.34
CA GLU A 40 4.54 21.51 31.36
C GLU A 40 4.16 22.57 30.32
N ALA A 41 3.04 22.36 29.63
CA ALA A 41 2.51 23.32 28.66
C ALA A 41 2.03 24.61 29.36
N ILE A 42 2.45 25.74 28.82
CA ILE A 42 2.04 27.08 29.27
C ILE A 42 1.32 27.76 28.10
N TYR A 43 0.07 28.14 28.31
CA TYR A 43 -0.69 28.86 27.30
C TYR A 43 -0.50 30.36 27.47
N LEU A 44 -0.07 31.01 26.40
CA LEU A 44 0.17 32.45 26.32
C LEU A 44 -0.76 33.05 25.27
N LYS A 45 -1.43 34.15 25.62
CA LYS A 45 -2.37 34.84 24.74
C LYS A 45 -2.09 36.33 24.72
N TYR A 46 -1.99 36.88 23.52
CA TYR A 46 -1.88 38.31 23.27
C TYR A 46 -3.03 38.76 22.39
N VAL A 47 -3.75 39.80 22.80
CA VAL A 47 -4.88 40.35 22.05
C VAL A 47 -4.63 41.82 21.77
N CYS A 48 -4.70 42.19 20.50
CA CYS A 48 -4.69 43.58 20.04
C CYS A 48 -6.10 43.97 19.62
N THR A 49 -6.66 45.00 20.25
CA THR A 49 -7.97 45.55 19.91
C THR A 49 -7.81 46.95 19.34
N PHE A 50 -8.28 47.15 18.12
CA PHE A 50 -8.32 48.46 17.48
C PHE A 50 -9.61 49.21 17.82
N SER A 51 -9.57 50.53 17.73
CA SER A 51 -10.75 51.40 17.87
C SER A 51 -11.72 51.30 16.68
N ASP A 52 -11.26 50.78 15.54
CA ASP A 52 -12.00 50.63 14.27
C ASP A 52 -11.56 49.35 13.51
N THR A 53 -11.93 49.22 12.23
CA THR A 53 -11.54 48.06 11.40
C THR A 53 -10.04 48.03 11.06
N SER A 54 -9.36 49.18 11.10
CA SER A 54 -7.91 49.32 10.91
C SER A 54 -7.34 48.53 9.73
N GLU A 55 -8.02 48.54 8.58
CA GLU A 55 -7.64 47.80 7.36
C GLU A 55 -6.25 48.18 6.83
N LEU A 56 -5.77 49.38 7.14
CA LEU A 56 -4.46 49.88 6.74
C LEU A 56 -3.30 49.41 7.63
N TYR A 57 -3.59 48.63 8.67
CA TYR A 57 -2.58 48.08 9.56
C TYR A 57 -2.29 46.61 9.25
N THR A 58 -1.00 46.26 9.26
CA THR A 58 -0.52 44.88 9.29
C THR A 58 0.33 44.70 10.54
N ILE A 59 0.11 43.60 11.26
CA ILE A 59 0.85 43.29 12.49
C ILE A 59 1.74 42.07 12.23
N GLU A 60 3.04 42.24 12.38
CA GLU A 60 3.98 41.12 12.49
C GLU A 60 4.30 40.89 13.96
N PHE A 61 3.77 39.80 14.51
CA PHE A 61 3.96 39.43 15.91
C PHE A 61 5.03 38.35 16.01
N LYS A 62 6.08 38.63 16.77
CA LYS A 62 7.19 37.70 16.94
C LYS A 62 7.60 37.62 18.41
N PRO A 63 8.11 36.48 18.86
CA PRO A 63 8.73 36.42 20.17
C PRO A 63 9.97 37.35 20.15
N ALA A 64 10.34 37.83 21.34
CA ALA A 64 11.50 38.68 21.61
C ALA A 64 12.36 38.06 22.74
N GLY A 65 13.66 38.34 22.78
CA GLY A 65 14.53 37.86 23.86
C GLY A 65 15.19 36.49 23.64
N ASP A 66 15.49 35.79 24.74
CA ASP A 66 16.20 34.51 24.78
C ASP A 66 15.23 33.32 24.77
N TYR A 67 15.12 32.66 23.60
CA TYR A 67 14.26 31.49 23.39
C TYR A 67 14.95 30.15 23.72
N GLU A 68 16.20 30.14 24.18
CA GLU A 68 16.87 28.85 24.43
C GLU A 68 16.25 28.12 25.63
N LYS A 69 15.66 28.89 26.57
CA LYS A 69 15.08 28.40 27.83
C LYS A 69 13.74 27.68 27.67
N TYR A 70 13.06 27.85 26.54
CA TYR A 70 11.75 27.25 26.30
C TYR A 70 11.55 26.88 24.84
N LEU A 71 10.72 25.87 24.58
CA LEU A 71 10.21 25.61 23.24
C LEU A 71 8.90 26.37 23.06
N LEU A 72 8.74 27.10 21.96
CA LEU A 72 7.52 27.86 21.66
C LEU A 72 6.84 27.29 20.42
N LYS A 73 5.55 27.00 20.52
CA LYS A 73 4.70 26.53 19.40
C LYS A 73 3.53 27.48 19.20
N ASN A 74 3.24 27.83 17.94
CA ASN A 74 2.05 28.60 17.59
C ASN A 74 0.81 27.72 17.73
N LEU A 75 -0.16 28.14 18.53
CA LEU A 75 -1.44 27.45 18.66
C LEU A 75 -2.43 27.96 17.61
N ARG A 76 -2.70 29.27 17.65
CA ARG A 76 -3.66 29.91 16.77
C ARG A 76 -3.35 31.38 16.60
N GLN A 77 -3.57 31.88 15.39
CA GLN A 77 -3.64 33.30 15.12
C GLN A 77 -4.97 33.60 14.45
N SER A 78 -5.67 34.63 14.91
CA SER A 78 -6.94 35.02 14.34
C SER A 78 -7.08 36.53 14.25
N GLU A 79 -7.89 36.95 13.30
CA GLU A 79 -8.25 38.34 13.06
C GLU A 79 -9.74 38.37 12.80
N ASN A 80 -10.48 39.09 13.65
CA ASN A 80 -11.92 39.16 13.58
C ASN A 80 -12.38 40.61 13.74
N ILE A 81 -13.55 40.93 13.18
CA ILE A 81 -14.22 42.21 13.43
C ILE A 81 -15.35 41.94 14.42
N VAL A 82 -15.27 42.53 15.60
CA VAL A 82 -16.28 42.44 16.66
C VAL A 82 -16.76 43.86 16.93
N ASP A 83 -18.07 44.11 16.76
CA ASP A 83 -18.68 45.43 16.97
C ASP A 83 -18.01 46.58 16.18
N GLY A 84 -17.60 46.29 14.94
CA GLY A 84 -16.92 47.27 14.06
C GLY A 84 -15.45 47.53 14.42
N LYS A 85 -14.90 46.79 15.39
CA LYS A 85 -13.51 46.88 15.85
C LYS A 85 -12.74 45.64 15.44
N ARG A 86 -11.53 45.82 14.91
CA ARG A 86 -10.63 44.71 14.60
C ARG A 86 -9.98 44.19 15.89
N VAL A 87 -10.05 42.88 16.08
CA VAL A 87 -9.46 42.15 17.21
C VAL A 87 -8.55 41.06 16.66
N ASN A 88 -7.25 41.18 16.93
CA ASN A 88 -6.23 40.21 16.55
C ASN A 88 -5.82 39.40 17.79
N SER A 89 -5.91 38.07 17.73
CA SER A 89 -5.51 37.15 18.80
C SER A 89 -4.30 36.34 18.35
N TYR A 90 -3.27 36.29 19.21
CA TYR A 90 -2.05 35.51 19.03
C TYR A 90 -1.91 34.56 20.21
N GLU A 91 -1.96 33.26 19.94
CA GLU A 91 -2.01 32.22 20.96
C GLU A 91 -0.84 31.24 20.77
N PHE A 92 -0.10 30.99 21.84
CA PHE A 92 1.11 30.18 21.85
C PHE A 92 1.09 29.16 22.99
N ILE A 93 1.78 28.03 22.78
CA ILE A 93 2.13 27.09 23.84
C ILE A 93 3.64 27.12 24.04
N ALA A 94 4.06 27.37 25.27
CA ALA A 94 5.46 27.31 25.67
C ALA A 94 5.72 26.09 26.56
N PHE A 95 6.86 25.43 26.36
CA PHE A 95 7.37 24.35 27.20
C PHE A 95 8.72 24.77 27.78
N ALA A 96 8.77 25.02 29.09
CA ALA A 96 10.00 25.44 29.77
C ALA A 96 11.00 24.27 29.85
N LYS A 97 12.24 24.47 29.41
CA LYS A 97 13.27 23.41 29.39
C LYS A 97 14.05 23.29 30.71
N ARG A 98 13.94 24.29 31.59
CA ARG A 98 14.66 24.35 32.87
C ARG A 98 13.83 25.05 33.93
N ALA A 99 14.12 24.76 35.18
CA ALA A 99 13.48 25.40 36.32
C ALA A 99 14.02 26.82 36.57
N GLY A 100 13.27 27.56 37.38
CA GLY A 100 13.54 28.95 37.74
C GLY A 100 12.55 29.92 37.10
N GLU A 101 12.85 31.20 37.24
CA GLU A 101 12.03 32.27 36.66
C GLU A 101 12.29 32.37 35.16
N ILE A 102 11.22 32.26 34.37
CA ILE A 102 11.25 32.43 32.91
C ILE A 102 10.30 33.56 32.52
N SER A 103 10.82 34.47 31.71
CA SER A 103 10.09 35.58 31.12
C SER A 103 9.85 35.31 29.64
N PHE A 104 8.61 35.54 29.21
CA PHE A 104 8.19 35.47 27.83
C PHE A 104 8.00 36.88 27.29
N ASP A 105 8.92 37.28 26.41
CA ASP A 105 8.91 38.58 25.77
C ASP A 105 8.44 38.46 24.33
N PHE A 106 7.66 39.44 23.87
CA PHE A 106 7.15 39.51 22.51
C PHE A 106 7.21 40.93 21.99
N GLU A 107 7.35 41.06 20.67
CA GLU A 107 7.34 42.32 19.96
C GLU A 107 6.31 42.27 18.82
N ALA A 108 5.51 43.33 18.72
CA ALA A 108 4.61 43.56 17.61
C ALA A 108 5.19 44.66 16.71
N LEU A 109 5.51 44.32 15.47
CA LEU A 109 5.85 45.29 14.45
C LEU A 109 4.55 45.74 13.75
N MET A 110 4.09 46.93 14.12
CA MET A 110 2.94 47.58 13.54
C MET A 110 3.35 48.27 12.24
N LYS A 111 2.82 47.82 11.11
CA LYS A 111 3.03 48.44 9.79
C LYS A 111 1.75 49.15 9.38
N LYS A 112 1.82 50.47 9.25
CA LYS A 112 0.72 51.29 8.74
C LYS A 112 1.02 51.71 7.31
N THR A 113 0.07 51.49 6.40
CA THR A 113 0.14 52.00 5.02
C THR A 113 -0.97 53.04 4.77
N THR A 114 -0.97 53.65 3.60
CA THR A 114 -2.02 54.58 3.15
C THR A 114 -2.84 53.93 2.04
N LYS A 115 -4.09 54.36 1.89
CA LYS A 115 -4.99 53.86 0.84
C LYS A 115 -4.39 54.07 -0.56
N ASP A 116 -3.82 55.24 -0.79
CA ASP A 116 -3.13 55.58 -2.05
C ASP A 116 -1.95 54.64 -2.34
N SER A 117 -1.17 54.25 -1.31
CA SER A 117 -0.06 53.31 -1.48
C SER A 117 -0.54 51.90 -1.86
N ILE A 118 -1.70 51.46 -1.35
CA ILE A 118 -2.30 50.17 -1.71
C ILE A 118 -2.84 50.24 -3.15
N GLU A 119 -3.60 51.28 -3.49
CA GLU A 119 -4.22 51.44 -4.82
C GLU A 119 -3.17 51.55 -5.93
N ASN A 120 -2.07 52.28 -5.69
CA ASN A 120 -0.96 52.39 -6.66
C ASN A 120 -0.29 51.04 -6.96
N THR A 121 -0.31 50.09 -6.02
CA THR A 121 0.26 48.74 -6.19
C THR A 121 -0.68 47.83 -7.00
N VAL A 122 -2.00 47.97 -6.83
CA VAL A 122 -3.01 47.14 -7.51
C VAL A 122 -3.21 47.53 -8.98
N ILE A 123 -2.98 48.80 -9.33
CA ILE A 123 -3.27 49.34 -10.69
C ILE A 123 -2.11 49.08 -11.69
N GLY A 124 -1.01 48.43 -11.29
CA GLY A 124 0.01 47.91 -12.22
C GLY A 124 0.72 48.98 -13.06
N ARG A 125 0.89 50.20 -12.53
CA ARG A 125 1.63 51.26 -13.22
C ARG A 125 3.14 51.00 -13.14
N ASP A 126 3.83 51.10 -14.28
CA ASP A 126 5.28 50.83 -14.49
C ASP A 126 6.25 51.64 -13.58
N ASN A 127 5.73 52.58 -12.79
CA ASN A 127 6.49 53.27 -11.74
C ASN A 127 6.10 52.71 -10.37
N MET A 128 6.54 51.48 -10.07
CA MET A 128 6.39 50.86 -8.74
C MET A 128 7.12 51.66 -7.67
N GLN A 129 6.45 52.63 -7.05
CA GLN A 129 6.84 53.09 -5.72
C GLN A 129 6.54 51.95 -4.76
N LYS A 130 7.58 51.41 -4.10
CA LYS A 130 7.45 50.36 -3.09
C LYS A 130 6.47 50.84 -2.02
N GLU A 131 5.61 49.93 -1.55
CA GLU A 131 4.64 50.20 -0.49
C GLU A 131 5.28 50.98 0.66
N GLU A 132 4.73 52.17 0.94
CA GLU A 132 5.25 53.05 1.99
C GLU A 132 4.65 52.64 3.33
N PHE A 133 5.40 51.85 4.09
CA PHE A 133 5.00 51.47 5.45
C PHE A 133 5.66 52.36 6.50
N VAL A 134 4.85 52.97 7.36
CA VAL A 134 5.31 53.48 8.65
C VAL A 134 5.37 52.31 9.62
N LYS A 135 6.58 51.98 10.07
CA LYS A 135 6.87 50.84 10.95
C LYS A 135 7.05 51.31 12.39
N THR A 136 6.27 50.75 13.32
CA THR A 136 6.41 51.01 14.76
C THR A 136 6.60 49.68 15.49
N ILE A 137 7.65 49.57 16.29
CA ILE A 137 7.87 48.39 17.15
C ILE A 137 7.22 48.67 18.49
N VAL A 138 6.29 47.80 18.89
CA VAL A 138 5.60 47.84 20.18
C VAL A 138 6.05 46.65 20.99
N LYS A 139 6.82 46.90 22.06
CA LYS A 139 7.17 45.87 23.04
C LYS A 139 5.94 45.50 23.86
N GLN A 140 5.67 44.22 23.95
CA GLN A 140 4.51 43.70 24.67
C GLN A 140 4.81 43.54 26.16
N GLN A 141 3.75 43.33 26.93
CA GLN A 141 3.87 42.98 28.34
C GLN A 141 4.62 41.65 28.49
N THR A 142 5.72 41.68 29.24
CA THR A 142 6.47 40.50 29.64
C THR A 142 5.63 39.64 30.58
N LEU A 143 5.45 38.37 30.25
CA LEU A 143 4.80 37.40 31.11
C LEU A 143 5.88 36.59 31.84
N THR A 144 5.95 36.71 33.17
CA THR A 144 6.94 36.00 33.99
C THR A 144 6.28 34.88 34.77
N LEU A 145 6.83 33.67 34.67
CA LEU A 145 6.35 32.48 35.37
C LEU A 145 7.47 31.83 36.18
N ASN A 146 7.09 31.22 37.30
CA ASN A 146 8.00 30.42 38.12
C ASN A 146 7.90 28.93 37.71
N ILE A 147 8.99 28.37 37.20
CA ILE A 147 9.08 26.98 36.75
C ILE A 147 9.69 26.11 37.84
N LYS A 148 8.95 25.10 38.29
CA LYS A 148 9.36 24.13 39.29
C LYS A 148 10.07 22.94 38.65
N GLU A 149 11.05 22.41 39.35
CA GLU A 149 11.69 21.15 38.98
C GLU A 149 10.71 19.97 39.10
N THR A 150 11.00 18.93 38.32
CA THR A 150 10.29 17.66 38.29
C THR A 150 11.31 16.55 38.10
N ASN A 151 10.99 15.36 38.60
CA ASN A 151 11.88 14.21 38.55
C ASN A 151 11.75 13.42 37.23
N SER A 152 10.71 13.66 36.42
CA SER A 152 10.51 13.00 35.13
C SER A 152 10.45 14.02 33.99
N SER A 153 11.06 13.69 32.85
CA SER A 153 10.99 14.49 31.63
C SER A 153 9.59 14.47 30.98
N LEU A 154 8.82 13.41 31.23
CA LEU A 154 7.48 13.20 30.70
C LEU A 154 6.44 13.75 31.68
N ILE A 155 5.65 14.72 31.25
CA ILE A 155 4.65 15.41 32.05
C ILE A 155 3.33 15.46 31.30
N GLY A 156 2.26 15.11 32.01
CA GLY A 156 0.92 15.18 31.46
C GLY A 156 -0.02 14.23 32.16
N ASN A 157 -1.10 13.91 31.48
CA ASN A 157 -1.99 12.83 31.83
C ASN A 157 -1.93 11.79 30.72
N PHE A 158 -1.41 10.61 31.03
CA PHE A 158 -1.20 9.55 30.06
C PHE A 158 -1.88 8.26 30.49
N SER A 159 -2.32 7.48 29.52
CA SER A 159 -2.79 6.11 29.70
C SER A 159 -2.10 5.20 28.70
N LEU A 160 -1.81 3.97 29.14
CA LEU A 160 -1.19 2.93 28.33
C LEU A 160 -2.26 1.96 27.84
N GLU A 161 -2.31 1.72 26.53
CA GLU A 161 -3.15 0.74 25.87
C GLU A 161 -2.27 -0.23 25.08
N LEU A 162 -2.49 -1.53 25.28
CA LEU A 162 -1.79 -2.58 24.56
C LEU A 162 -2.76 -3.25 23.58
N LYS A 163 -2.39 -3.25 22.30
CA LYS A 163 -3.09 -4.01 21.27
C LYS A 163 -2.19 -5.18 20.90
N GLN A 164 -2.59 -6.37 21.32
CA GLN A 164 -1.83 -7.60 21.12
C GLN A 164 -2.72 -8.71 20.60
N GLU A 165 -2.14 -9.61 19.82
CA GLU A 165 -2.82 -10.83 19.38
C GLU A 165 -2.84 -11.88 20.50
N LYS A 166 -3.47 -13.04 20.22
CA LYS A 166 -3.44 -14.16 21.16
C LYS A 166 -1.99 -14.54 21.44
N SER A 167 -1.68 -14.82 22.71
CA SER A 167 -0.33 -15.19 23.16
C SER A 167 0.11 -16.60 22.73
N GLU A 168 -0.46 -17.13 21.64
CA GLU A 168 -0.20 -18.44 21.07
C GLU A 168 0.12 -18.23 19.59
N VAL A 169 1.37 -18.49 19.20
CA VAL A 169 1.87 -18.35 17.82
C VAL A 169 2.62 -19.62 17.42
N LYS A 170 2.70 -19.93 16.13
CA LYS A 170 3.54 -21.05 15.68
C LYS A 170 5.00 -20.65 15.62
N ALA A 171 5.90 -21.63 15.68
CA ALA A 171 7.33 -21.37 15.49
C ALA A 171 7.59 -20.62 14.18
N TYR A 172 8.43 -19.59 14.25
CA TYR A 172 8.75 -18.65 13.16
C TYR A 172 7.62 -17.72 12.71
N GLU A 173 6.43 -17.80 13.32
CA GLU A 173 5.36 -16.83 13.12
C GLU A 173 5.59 -15.58 13.98
N PRO A 174 5.40 -14.37 13.46
CA PRO A 174 5.58 -13.15 14.23
C PRO A 174 4.44 -12.94 15.22
N TYR A 175 4.80 -12.69 16.49
CA TYR A 175 3.87 -12.14 17.47
C TYR A 175 3.85 -10.61 17.38
N HIS A 176 2.69 -10.03 17.11
CA HIS A 176 2.50 -8.59 16.97
C HIS A 176 2.09 -7.94 18.29
N LEU A 177 2.83 -6.91 18.68
CA LEU A 177 2.51 -6.05 19.83
C LEU A 177 2.48 -4.59 19.36
N HIS A 178 1.39 -3.91 19.67
CA HIS A 178 1.23 -2.49 19.40
C HIS A 178 1.01 -1.76 20.73
N VAL A 179 2.02 -0.99 21.12
CA VAL A 179 2.02 -0.18 22.33
C VAL A 179 1.49 1.20 21.97
N VAL A 180 0.44 1.66 22.66
CA VAL A 180 -0.17 2.97 22.44
C VAL A 180 -0.24 3.72 23.76
N ILE A 181 0.32 4.92 23.80
CA ILE A 181 0.23 5.84 24.93
C ILE A 181 -0.65 7.01 24.51
N LYS A 182 -1.81 7.16 25.15
CA LYS A 182 -2.78 8.22 24.86
C LYS A 182 -2.77 9.25 25.97
N GLY A 183 -3.06 10.50 25.65
CA GLY A 183 -3.13 11.50 26.70
C GLY A 183 -3.03 12.93 26.23
N GLU A 184 -2.73 13.78 27.21
CA GLU A 184 -2.46 15.20 27.03
C GLU A 184 -1.22 15.60 27.83
N GLY A 185 -0.19 16.10 27.15
CA GLY A 185 1.11 16.38 27.76
C GLY A 185 2.20 16.71 26.73
N ASN A 186 3.46 16.42 27.05
CA ASN A 186 4.60 16.58 26.14
C ASN A 186 5.03 15.22 25.53
N PHE A 187 4.49 14.86 24.36
CA PHE A 187 4.83 13.58 23.72
C PHE A 187 6.28 13.52 23.22
N GLU A 188 6.92 14.68 22.99
CA GLU A 188 8.33 14.76 22.58
C GLU A 188 9.31 14.16 23.60
N ALA A 189 8.92 14.01 24.87
CA ALA A 189 9.76 13.41 25.90
C ALA A 189 9.72 11.87 25.90
N ILE A 190 8.80 11.25 25.16
CA ILE A 190 8.67 9.78 25.12
C ILE A 190 9.79 9.19 24.27
N GLN A 191 10.60 8.35 24.89
CA GLN A 191 11.65 7.63 24.18
C GLN A 191 11.10 6.36 23.50
N PRO A 192 11.54 6.04 22.27
CA PRO A 192 11.20 4.78 21.62
C PRO A 192 11.59 3.57 22.48
N LEU A 193 10.65 2.65 22.66
CA LEU A 193 10.86 1.42 23.40
C LEU A 193 11.75 0.47 22.59
N LYS A 194 12.58 -0.28 23.32
CA LYS A 194 13.47 -1.31 22.77
C LYS A 194 13.39 -2.55 23.63
N PHE A 195 13.27 -3.71 22.98
CA PHE A 195 13.24 -5.01 23.64
C PHE A 195 14.41 -5.84 23.15
N GLU A 196 15.16 -6.41 24.08
CA GLU A 196 16.20 -7.39 23.81
C GLU A 196 15.86 -8.65 24.59
N ILE A 197 15.57 -9.73 23.87
CA ILE A 197 15.13 -11.01 24.42
C ILE A 197 15.97 -12.11 23.77
N GLU A 198 16.56 -12.98 24.59
CA GLU A 198 17.40 -14.07 24.10
C GLU A 198 16.59 -15.05 23.25
N GLY A 199 17.13 -15.45 22.09
CA GLY A 199 16.46 -16.37 21.16
C GLY A 199 15.35 -15.76 20.31
N VAL A 200 15.01 -14.47 20.51
CA VAL A 200 13.92 -13.79 19.80
C VAL A 200 14.47 -12.72 18.86
N LYS A 201 14.02 -12.73 17.61
CA LYS A 201 14.26 -11.61 16.69
C LYS A 201 13.16 -10.58 16.86
N VAL A 202 13.54 -9.38 17.29
CA VAL A 202 12.62 -8.26 17.51
C VAL A 202 12.71 -7.29 16.35
N PHE A 203 11.60 -7.06 15.67
CA PHE A 203 11.44 -5.99 14.68
C PHE A 203 10.61 -4.89 15.31
N ALA A 204 11.12 -3.67 15.31
CA ALA A 204 10.43 -2.49 15.82
C ALA A 204 10.22 -1.49 14.69
N GLU A 205 8.98 -1.03 14.52
CA GLU A 205 8.71 0.14 13.69
C GLU A 205 9.17 1.41 14.41
N LYS A 206 9.37 2.49 13.63
CA LYS A 206 9.63 3.81 14.21
C LYS A 206 8.40 4.25 15.01
N ALA A 207 8.65 4.84 16.17
CA ALA A 207 7.60 5.45 16.95
C ALA A 207 6.91 6.56 16.17
N VAL A 208 5.58 6.61 16.23
CA VAL A 208 4.73 7.60 15.56
C VAL A 208 3.97 8.37 16.62
N THR A 209 4.00 9.70 16.54
CA THR A 209 3.22 10.59 17.40
C THR A 209 2.16 11.28 16.57
N GLU A 210 0.89 11.01 16.86
CA GLU A 210 -0.26 11.68 16.29
C GLU A 210 -0.88 12.58 17.37
N ALA A 211 -0.44 13.84 17.41
CA ALA A 211 -0.91 14.80 18.41
C ALA A 211 -1.31 16.14 17.79
N VAL A 212 -2.34 16.73 18.37
CA VAL A 212 -2.83 18.06 18.06
C VAL A 212 -2.52 18.98 19.23
N LEU A 213 -2.00 20.17 18.93
CA LEU A 213 -1.71 21.16 19.96
C LEU A 213 -3.01 21.75 20.53
N SER A 214 -3.10 21.81 21.86
CA SER A 214 -4.21 22.34 22.65
C SER A 214 -3.69 23.39 23.66
N GLU A 215 -4.61 24.07 24.36
CA GLU A 215 -4.26 25.01 25.44
C GLU A 215 -3.54 24.34 26.62
N ASN A 216 -3.67 23.02 26.80
CA ASN A 216 -3.05 22.26 27.89
C ASN A 216 -1.85 21.41 27.43
N GLY A 217 -1.40 21.56 26.19
CA GLY A 217 -0.25 20.84 25.65
C GLY A 217 -0.59 20.09 24.37
N GLU A 218 0.11 19.00 24.11
CA GLU A 218 -0.20 18.14 22.97
C GLU A 218 -1.22 17.10 23.42
N ARG A 219 -2.35 17.01 22.72
CA ARG A 219 -3.35 15.98 22.94
C ARG A 219 -3.30 14.99 21.78
N GLY A 220 -3.13 13.71 22.08
CA GLY A 220 -2.98 12.73 21.03
C GLY A 220 -2.60 11.34 21.51
N GLU A 221 -1.98 10.61 20.61
CA GLU A 221 -1.45 9.28 20.85
C GLU A 221 -0.03 9.14 20.32
N TRP A 222 0.81 8.51 21.12
CA TRP A 222 2.10 7.98 20.73
C TRP A 222 1.96 6.48 20.54
N SER A 223 2.52 5.94 19.47
CA SER A 223 2.42 4.52 19.19
C SER A 223 3.72 3.93 18.64
N GLN A 224 3.97 2.67 18.99
CA GLN A 224 5.06 1.90 18.43
C GLN A 224 4.67 0.44 18.25
N LYS A 225 4.96 -0.10 17.07
CA LYS A 225 4.64 -1.48 16.71
C LYS A 225 5.88 -2.36 16.76
N PHE A 226 5.69 -3.59 17.22
CA PHE A 226 6.71 -4.61 17.34
C PHE A 226 6.23 -5.93 16.73
N ALA A 227 7.17 -6.67 16.14
CA ALA A 227 6.98 -8.06 15.73
C ALA A 227 8.11 -8.90 16.34
N PHE A 228 7.74 -9.91 17.11
CA PHE A 228 8.66 -10.82 17.79
C PHE A 228 8.62 -12.18 17.10
N VAL A 229 9.76 -12.67 16.62
CA VAL A 229 9.86 -13.96 15.91
C VAL A 229 10.76 -14.89 16.70
N SER A 230 10.24 -16.05 17.07
CA SER A 230 10.95 -17.07 17.86
C SER A 230 10.53 -18.48 17.44
N ASP A 231 11.37 -19.47 17.72
CA ASP A 231 11.06 -20.90 17.64
C ASP A 231 10.76 -21.54 19.01
N GLN A 232 10.95 -20.77 20.09
CA GLN A 232 10.74 -21.18 21.48
C GLN A 232 9.87 -20.18 22.23
N ASN A 233 9.22 -20.65 23.30
CA ASN A 233 8.48 -19.79 24.23
C ASN A 233 9.37 -18.65 24.73
N PHE A 234 8.81 -17.45 24.78
CA PHE A 234 9.54 -16.28 25.25
C PHE A 234 8.65 -15.39 26.11
N THR A 235 9.29 -14.50 26.88
CA THR A 235 8.58 -13.53 27.72
C THR A 235 9.04 -12.13 27.33
N ILE A 236 8.09 -11.27 26.99
CA ILE A 236 8.34 -9.84 26.81
C ILE A 236 8.47 -9.24 28.21
N PRO A 237 9.60 -8.57 28.53
CA PRO A 237 9.85 -8.08 29.88
C PRO A 237 8.91 -6.93 30.24
N LYS A 238 8.73 -6.73 31.55
CA LYS A 238 8.03 -5.56 32.10
C LYS A 238 8.73 -4.28 31.66
N VAL A 239 7.95 -3.28 31.27
CA VAL A 239 8.45 -1.92 31.01
C VAL A 239 7.72 -0.94 31.92
N GLU A 240 8.49 -0.08 32.57
CA GLU A 240 8.00 0.98 33.43
C GLU A 240 8.38 2.33 32.81
N ILE A 241 7.39 3.19 32.60
CA ILE A 241 7.59 4.54 32.05
C ILE A 241 7.14 5.54 33.11
N GLU A 242 8.11 6.20 33.74
CA GLU A 242 7.85 7.22 34.75
C GLU A 242 7.37 8.52 34.10
N TYR A 243 6.27 9.08 34.61
CA TYR A 243 5.73 10.36 34.18
C TYR A 243 5.27 11.19 35.38
N PHE A 244 5.20 12.51 35.23
CA PHE A 244 4.65 13.40 36.23
C PHE A 244 3.19 13.69 35.91
N ASN A 245 2.28 13.23 36.77
CA ASN A 245 0.85 13.43 36.61
C ASN A 245 0.46 14.84 37.08
N LEU A 246 -0.02 15.68 36.16
CA LEU A 246 -0.40 17.07 36.45
C LEU A 246 -1.66 17.20 37.31
N LEU A 247 -2.58 16.23 37.25
CA LEU A 247 -3.82 16.25 38.05
C LEU A 247 -3.52 15.95 39.52
N GLU A 248 -2.69 14.94 39.76
CA GLU A 248 -2.34 14.48 41.10
C GLU A 248 -1.09 15.18 41.68
N LYS A 249 -0.36 15.91 40.83
CA LYS A 249 0.89 16.62 41.15
C LYS A 249 1.93 15.70 41.78
N LYS A 250 2.02 14.47 41.28
CA LYS A 250 2.94 13.42 41.75
C LYS A 250 3.49 12.63 40.57
N SER A 251 4.65 12.02 40.77
CA SER A 251 5.17 11.03 39.83
C SER A 251 4.32 9.77 39.86
N ASP A 252 4.03 9.24 38.69
CA ASP A 252 3.28 8.01 38.47
C ASP A 252 3.96 7.19 37.36
N ILE A 253 3.57 5.93 37.20
CA ILE A 253 4.26 4.97 36.33
C ILE A 253 3.26 4.29 35.42
N LEU A 254 3.49 4.36 34.10
CA LEU A 254 2.81 3.51 33.15
C LEU A 254 3.53 2.16 33.11
N VAL A 255 2.80 1.09 33.40
CA VAL A 255 3.36 -0.26 33.50
C VAL A 255 2.85 -1.13 32.37
N LEU A 256 3.77 -1.62 31.54
CA LEU A 256 3.55 -2.74 30.64
C LEU A 256 3.89 -4.02 31.40
N GLU A 257 2.87 -4.82 31.73
CA GLU A 257 3.05 -6.09 32.43
C GLU A 257 3.77 -7.13 31.56
N PRO A 258 4.54 -8.07 32.15
CA PRO A 258 5.19 -9.14 31.40
C PRO A 258 4.18 -9.94 30.56
N ILE A 259 4.52 -10.18 29.29
CA ILE A 259 3.69 -10.96 28.38
C ILE A 259 4.39 -12.28 28.08
N HIS A 260 3.79 -13.39 28.49
CA HIS A 260 4.26 -14.72 28.15
C HIS A 260 3.66 -15.14 26.81
N VAL A 261 4.51 -15.48 25.84
CA VAL A 261 4.10 -15.94 24.51
C VAL A 261 4.45 -17.43 24.38
N HIS A 262 3.42 -18.24 24.16
CA HIS A 262 3.56 -19.66 23.87
C HIS A 262 3.80 -19.86 22.38
N VAL A 263 4.88 -20.57 22.05
CA VAL A 263 5.26 -20.89 20.68
C VAL A 263 4.99 -22.37 20.45
N GLU A 264 3.96 -22.67 19.66
CA GLU A 264 3.67 -24.01 19.22
C GLU A 264 4.75 -24.50 18.26
N LYS A 265 5.03 -25.80 18.26
CA LYS A 265 5.97 -26.37 17.30
C LYS A 265 5.44 -26.10 15.88
N GLY A 266 6.26 -25.42 15.08
CA GLY A 266 5.97 -25.20 13.66
C GLY A 266 6.01 -26.51 12.88
N PHE A 267 5.67 -26.43 11.60
CA PHE A 267 5.71 -27.58 10.70
C PHE A 267 7.10 -28.22 10.73
N SER A 268 7.12 -29.54 10.90
CA SER A 268 8.35 -30.32 10.80
C SER A 268 8.89 -30.25 9.36
N LYS A 269 10.22 -30.39 9.18
CA LYS A 269 10.83 -30.34 7.84
C LYS A 269 10.18 -31.36 6.89
N GLU A 270 9.73 -32.46 7.47
CA GLU A 270 9.05 -33.58 6.83
C GLU A 270 7.64 -33.22 6.33
N GLU A 271 6.96 -32.24 6.95
CA GLU A 271 5.64 -31.74 6.55
C GLU A 271 5.71 -30.61 5.50
N LEU A 272 6.84 -29.91 5.41
CA LEU A 272 7.09 -28.85 4.43
C LEU A 272 7.62 -29.39 3.08
N LEU A 273 8.04 -30.65 3.05
CA LEU A 273 8.36 -31.34 1.82
C LEU A 273 7.06 -31.86 1.21
N ASP A 274 6.79 -31.51 -0.05
CA ASP A 274 5.77 -32.22 -0.81
C ASP A 274 6.05 -33.71 -0.72
N ASN A 275 5.05 -34.52 -0.36
CA ASN A 275 5.09 -35.95 -0.59
C ASN A 275 5.22 -36.12 -2.10
N VAL A 276 6.46 -36.13 -2.61
CA VAL A 276 6.77 -36.74 -3.89
C VAL A 276 6.36 -38.17 -3.67
N LYS A 277 5.11 -38.49 -4.05
CA LYS A 277 4.70 -39.87 -4.26
C LYS A 277 5.77 -40.37 -5.20
N ASP A 278 6.66 -41.20 -4.68
CA ASP A 278 7.54 -42.00 -5.51
C ASP A 278 6.59 -42.67 -6.49
N GLU A 279 6.51 -42.14 -7.71
CA GLU A 279 5.96 -42.87 -8.83
C GLU A 279 6.98 -43.95 -9.11
N SER A 280 7.02 -44.94 -8.22
CA SER A 280 7.80 -46.17 -8.34
C SER A 280 7.62 -46.62 -9.77
N PHE A 281 8.70 -46.56 -10.55
CA PHE A 281 8.74 -46.67 -12.00
C PHE A 281 7.69 -47.69 -12.50
N LYS A 282 6.52 -47.23 -12.93
CA LYS A 282 5.45 -48.12 -13.40
C LYS A 282 5.85 -48.60 -14.79
N PHE A 283 6.54 -49.74 -14.84
CA PHE A 283 7.03 -50.31 -16.09
C PHE A 283 5.84 -50.55 -17.03
N ASN A 284 5.77 -49.77 -18.10
CA ASN A 284 4.69 -49.86 -19.06
C ASN A 284 4.94 -51.06 -19.99
N TYR A 285 4.16 -52.14 -19.82
CA TYR A 285 4.26 -53.37 -20.60
C TYR A 285 4.13 -53.14 -22.12
N SER A 286 3.59 -52.01 -22.57
CA SER A 286 3.58 -51.61 -23.99
C SER A 286 4.98 -51.55 -24.60
N TYR A 287 6.00 -51.15 -23.83
CA TYR A 287 7.38 -51.16 -24.32
C TYR A 287 7.91 -52.58 -24.57
N LEU A 288 7.48 -53.56 -23.75
CA LEU A 288 7.80 -54.96 -23.97
C LEU A 288 7.16 -55.47 -25.28
N TYR A 289 5.90 -55.09 -25.55
CA TYR A 289 5.23 -55.43 -26.80
C TYR A 289 5.93 -54.83 -28.02
N TYR A 290 6.36 -53.56 -27.96
CA TYR A 290 7.12 -52.97 -29.06
C TYR A 290 8.44 -53.71 -29.31
N MET A 291 9.15 -54.11 -28.25
CA MET A 291 10.38 -54.90 -28.37
C MET A 291 10.09 -56.28 -28.98
N LEU A 292 9.02 -56.96 -28.57
CA LEU A 292 8.63 -58.27 -29.10
C LEU A 292 8.23 -58.20 -30.57
N ILE A 293 7.47 -57.18 -30.98
CA ILE A 293 7.09 -56.97 -32.40
C ILE A 293 8.33 -56.71 -33.25
N PHE A 294 9.27 -55.91 -32.73
CA PHE A 294 10.53 -55.64 -33.42
C PHE A 294 11.35 -56.93 -33.64
N ILE A 295 11.48 -57.76 -32.60
CA ILE A 295 12.18 -59.06 -32.69
C ILE A 295 11.46 -60.00 -33.65
N ALA A 296 10.13 -60.09 -33.59
CA ALA A 296 9.34 -60.94 -34.48
C ALA A 296 9.49 -60.53 -35.95
N GLY A 297 9.44 -59.22 -36.24
CA GLY A 297 9.68 -58.69 -37.58
C GLY A 297 11.10 -58.98 -38.09
N PHE A 298 12.10 -58.81 -37.22
CA PHE A 298 13.50 -59.14 -37.54
C PHE A 298 13.69 -60.63 -37.85
N LEU A 299 13.04 -61.52 -37.09
CA LEU A 299 13.08 -62.96 -37.34
C LEU A 299 12.35 -63.35 -38.64
N ALA A 300 11.19 -62.75 -38.90
CA ALA A 300 10.43 -63.00 -40.13
C ALA A 300 11.24 -62.61 -41.39
N ALA A 301 11.98 -61.50 -41.33
CA ALA A 301 12.85 -61.07 -42.43
C ALA A 301 13.99 -62.07 -42.73
N LYS A 302 14.42 -62.87 -41.74
CA LYS A 302 15.45 -63.90 -41.94
C LYS A 302 14.92 -65.19 -42.56
N VAL A 303 13.61 -65.41 -42.63
CA VAL A 303 13.04 -66.63 -43.23
C VAL A 303 13.04 -66.51 -44.76
N LYS A 304 13.98 -67.20 -45.43
CA LYS A 304 13.97 -67.38 -46.89
C LYS A 304 12.86 -68.34 -47.31
N ILE A 305 11.71 -67.81 -47.75
CA ILE A 305 10.59 -68.61 -48.26
C ILE A 305 10.92 -69.10 -49.70
N ASN A 306 11.41 -70.33 -49.82
CA ASN A 306 11.60 -71.00 -51.12
C ASN A 306 10.28 -71.66 -51.58
N LYS A 307 9.49 -70.98 -52.42
CA LYS A 307 8.35 -71.60 -53.13
C LYS A 307 8.82 -72.19 -54.46
N LYS A 308 8.80 -73.53 -54.59
CA LYS A 308 8.93 -74.23 -55.88
C LYS A 308 7.61 -74.12 -56.65
N ILE A 309 7.64 -73.48 -57.82
CA ILE A 309 6.53 -73.40 -58.78
C ILE A 309 6.70 -74.53 -59.80
N VAL A 310 5.71 -75.41 -59.95
CA VAL A 310 5.67 -76.47 -60.98
C VAL A 310 4.89 -75.93 -62.18
N LYS A 311 5.48 -75.91 -63.37
CA LYS A 311 4.83 -75.52 -64.64
C LYS A 311 4.05 -76.71 -65.23
N GLN A 312 2.74 -76.58 -65.43
CA GLN A 312 1.90 -77.52 -66.18
C GLN A 312 2.05 -77.30 -67.70
N SER A 313 1.95 -78.37 -68.50
CA SER A 313 2.08 -78.30 -69.96
C SER A 313 0.80 -77.76 -70.63
N GLU A 314 0.97 -77.15 -71.81
CA GLU A 314 -0.10 -76.43 -72.52
C GLU A 314 -1.33 -77.29 -72.86
N ASP A 315 -1.13 -78.60 -73.06
CA ASP A 315 -2.21 -79.56 -73.33
C ASP A 315 -3.02 -79.93 -72.08
N GLU A 316 -2.38 -79.95 -70.90
CA GLU A 316 -3.08 -80.13 -69.61
C GLU A 316 -3.95 -78.90 -69.32
N GLU A 317 -3.43 -77.70 -69.58
CA GLU A 317 -4.18 -76.45 -69.40
C GLU A 317 -5.39 -76.38 -70.35
N PHE A 318 -5.24 -76.85 -71.59
CA PHE A 318 -6.34 -76.90 -72.54
C PHE A 318 -7.45 -77.88 -72.09
N LYS A 319 -7.08 -79.08 -71.62
CA LYS A 319 -8.05 -80.05 -71.08
C LYS A 319 -8.79 -79.51 -69.86
N GLN A 320 -8.09 -78.79 -68.97
CA GLN A 320 -8.74 -78.11 -67.84
C GLN A 320 -9.74 -77.05 -68.30
N LYS A 321 -9.41 -76.26 -69.33
CA LYS A 321 -10.33 -75.25 -69.89
C LYS A 321 -11.59 -75.89 -70.47
N ILE A 322 -11.47 -77.00 -71.20
CA ILE A 322 -12.63 -77.78 -71.68
C ILE A 322 -13.48 -78.28 -70.51
N GLN A 323 -12.86 -78.86 -69.47
CA GLN A 323 -13.59 -79.36 -68.31
C GLN A 323 -14.34 -78.26 -67.57
N ASN A 324 -13.75 -77.08 -67.45
CA ASN A 324 -14.30 -75.96 -66.70
C ASN A 324 -15.36 -75.15 -67.46
N ALA A 325 -15.48 -75.31 -68.79
CA ALA A 325 -16.45 -74.56 -69.61
C ALA A 325 -17.89 -74.76 -69.12
N LYS A 326 -18.61 -73.69 -68.77
CA LYS A 326 -19.92 -73.79 -68.10
C LYS A 326 -21.09 -73.84 -69.07
N SER A 327 -20.86 -73.51 -70.35
CA SER A 327 -21.90 -73.49 -71.39
C SER A 327 -21.38 -74.01 -72.73
N LEU A 328 -22.30 -74.46 -73.60
CA LEU A 328 -21.96 -74.94 -74.95
C LEU A 328 -21.29 -73.85 -75.80
N LYS A 329 -21.74 -72.59 -75.66
CA LYS A 329 -21.14 -71.44 -76.35
C LYS A 329 -19.69 -71.19 -75.93
N GLU A 330 -19.41 -71.29 -74.63
CA GLU A 330 -18.05 -71.12 -74.10
C GLU A 330 -17.13 -72.25 -74.57
N LEU A 331 -17.62 -73.50 -74.55
CA LEU A 331 -16.87 -74.63 -75.07
C LEU A 331 -16.54 -74.47 -76.55
N MET A 332 -17.52 -74.07 -77.36
CA MET A 332 -17.34 -73.84 -78.79
C MET A 332 -16.25 -72.80 -79.07
N LEU A 333 -16.22 -71.71 -78.30
CA LEU A 333 -15.20 -70.67 -78.41
C LEU A 333 -13.80 -71.22 -78.10
N ILE A 334 -13.66 -71.99 -77.02
CA ILE A 334 -12.39 -72.63 -76.63
C ILE A 334 -11.88 -73.56 -77.74
N LEU A 335 -12.77 -74.36 -78.35
CA LEU A 335 -12.41 -75.29 -79.42
C LEU A 335 -12.03 -74.56 -80.71
N ALA A 336 -12.78 -73.53 -81.10
CA ALA A 336 -12.49 -72.71 -82.28
C ALA A 336 -11.14 -71.99 -82.16
N LEU A 337 -10.78 -71.53 -80.95
CA LEU A 337 -9.51 -70.84 -80.69
C LEU A 337 -8.30 -71.79 -80.73
N LYS A 338 -8.48 -73.08 -80.40
CA LYS A 338 -7.37 -74.06 -80.43
C LYS A 338 -7.10 -74.53 -81.86
N ASP A 339 -8.13 -75.04 -82.54
CA ASP A 339 -8.05 -75.46 -83.94
C ASP A 339 -9.46 -75.63 -84.52
N SER A 340 -9.99 -74.58 -85.13
CA SER A 340 -11.34 -74.59 -85.67
C SER A 340 -11.57 -75.65 -86.74
N LYS A 341 -10.55 -76.02 -87.54
CA LYS A 341 -10.70 -77.04 -88.58
C LYS A 341 -10.81 -78.43 -87.98
N LYS A 342 -10.06 -78.72 -86.92
CA LYS A 342 -10.08 -80.04 -86.26
C LYS A 342 -11.43 -80.32 -85.60
N TYR A 343 -12.06 -79.31 -85.02
CA TYR A 343 -13.31 -79.44 -84.26
C TYR A 343 -14.56 -78.95 -85.02
N ASP A 344 -14.43 -78.65 -86.32
CA ASP A 344 -15.48 -77.99 -87.13
C ASP A 344 -16.82 -78.74 -87.09
N SER A 345 -16.79 -80.07 -87.23
CA SER A 345 -17.99 -80.90 -87.20
C SER A 345 -18.73 -80.80 -85.86
N LEU A 346 -18.00 -80.80 -84.75
CA LEU A 346 -18.57 -80.69 -83.41
C LEU A 346 -19.10 -79.27 -83.16
N ILE A 347 -18.39 -78.25 -83.66
CA ILE A 347 -18.82 -76.85 -83.58
C ILE A 347 -20.14 -76.66 -84.33
N LEU A 348 -20.24 -77.18 -85.57
CA LEU A 348 -21.45 -77.11 -86.39
C LEU A 348 -22.63 -77.84 -85.76
N ASP A 349 -22.42 -79.02 -85.16
CA ASP A 349 -23.49 -79.74 -84.47
C ASP A 349 -24.03 -78.95 -83.26
N ILE A 350 -23.15 -78.26 -82.53
CA ILE A 350 -23.54 -77.36 -81.43
C ILE A 350 -24.30 -76.13 -81.95
N GLU A 351 -23.86 -75.52 -83.05
CA GLU A 351 -24.52 -74.34 -83.65
C GLU A 351 -25.90 -74.66 -84.22
N GLN A 352 -26.05 -75.80 -84.89
CA GLN A 352 -27.32 -76.26 -85.47
C GLN A 352 -28.30 -76.78 -84.40
N LYS A 353 -27.94 -76.71 -83.11
CA LYS A 353 -28.71 -77.22 -81.96
C LYS A 353 -29.16 -78.66 -82.14
N ARG A 354 -28.39 -79.47 -82.87
CA ARG A 354 -28.56 -80.92 -82.83
C ARG A 354 -28.29 -81.32 -81.38
N ALA A 355 -29.17 -82.13 -80.79
CA ALA A 355 -29.29 -82.31 -79.35
C ALA A 355 -28.04 -82.93 -78.68
N VAL A 356 -26.96 -82.16 -78.56
CA VAL A 356 -25.71 -82.52 -77.90
C VAL A 356 -25.69 -81.82 -76.55
N SER A 357 -25.68 -82.61 -75.46
CA SER A 357 -25.56 -82.06 -74.12
C SER A 357 -24.13 -81.55 -73.89
N LEU A 358 -23.95 -80.52 -73.05
CA LEU A 358 -22.62 -79.96 -72.72
C LEU A 358 -21.64 -81.03 -72.23
N ARG A 359 -22.13 -82.02 -71.49
CA ARG A 359 -21.30 -83.10 -70.94
C ARG A 359 -20.76 -84.00 -72.05
N ASP A 360 -21.60 -84.33 -73.02
CA ASP A 360 -21.22 -85.18 -74.15
C ASP A 360 -20.27 -84.43 -75.09
N ALA A 361 -20.55 -83.14 -75.37
CA ALA A 361 -19.67 -82.29 -76.16
C ALA A 361 -18.26 -82.19 -75.57
N LYS A 362 -18.14 -81.99 -74.24
CA LYS A 362 -16.85 -81.98 -73.55
C LYS A 362 -16.10 -83.29 -73.73
N LYS A 363 -16.79 -84.43 -73.59
CA LYS A 363 -16.19 -85.76 -73.69
C LYS A 363 -15.67 -86.02 -75.10
N ILE A 364 -16.46 -85.68 -76.12
CA ILE A 364 -16.06 -85.81 -77.54
C ILE A 364 -14.86 -84.90 -77.84
N SER A 365 -14.88 -83.66 -77.35
CA SER A 365 -13.77 -82.72 -77.58
C SER A 365 -12.43 -83.14 -76.94
N MET A 366 -12.45 -83.98 -75.92
CA MET A 366 -11.23 -84.57 -75.34
C MET A 366 -10.77 -85.84 -76.06
N LEU A 367 -11.63 -86.46 -76.85
CA LEU A 367 -11.33 -87.67 -77.62
C LEU A 367 -10.81 -87.36 -79.04
N ILE A 368 -11.18 -86.19 -79.59
CA ILE A 368 -10.68 -85.65 -80.88
C ILE A 368 -9.34 -84.96 -80.68
#